data_AF-A0A4Y9LCV9-F1
#
_entry.id   AF-A0A4Y9LCV9-F1
#
_cell.length_a   1.000
_cell.length_b   1.000
_cell.length_c   1.000
_cell.angle_alpha   90.00
_cell.angle_beta   90.00
_cell.angle_gamma   90.00
#
_symmetry.space_group_name_H-M   'P 1'
#
loop_
_entity.id
_entity.type
_entity.pdbx_description
1 polymer ?
#
loop_
_entity_poly.entity_id
_entity_poly.type
_entity_poly.pdbx_seq_one_letter_code
_entity_poly.pdbx_strand_id
1 'polypeptide(L)' 'MVKSIRDNPKKGRGRPATGKEPMVGVRMSKDFQKEIRAWASEQDDKPALATAIRRLVEIGLKAKGK' A
#
# COMPACT_ATOMS: atom_id res chain seq x y z
N MET A 1 0.17 -15.09 -11.35
CA MET A 1 1.18 -14.02 -11.17
C MET A 1 0.45 -12.69 -11.16
N VAL A 2 0.16 -12.15 -9.96
CA VAL A 2 -0.62 -10.91 -9.82
C VAL A 2 0.25 -9.75 -10.31
N LYS A 3 -0.14 -9.12 -11.43
CA LYS A 3 0.57 -7.96 -11.99
C LYS A 3 0.61 -6.86 -10.93
N SER A 4 1.80 -6.42 -10.58
CA SER A 4 2.03 -5.24 -9.74
C SER A 4 1.28 -4.05 -10.35
N ILE A 5 0.30 -3.51 -9.61
CA ILE A 5 -0.38 -2.28 -10.00
C ILE A 5 0.66 -1.17 -9.87
N ARG A 6 0.89 -0.42 -10.96
CA ARG A 6 1.71 0.80 -10.89
C ARG A 6 0.93 1.84 -10.08
N ASP A 7 1.24 1.96 -8.80
CA ASP A 7 0.52 2.85 -7.86
C ASP A 7 0.70 4.34 -8.19
N ASN A 8 1.84 4.73 -8.78
CA ASN A 8 2.14 6.12 -9.16
C ASN A 8 2.42 6.28 -10.67
N PRO A 9 1.41 6.17 -11.54
CA PRO A 9 1.59 6.41 -12.96
C PRO A 9 1.85 7.90 -13.21
N LYS A 10 2.80 8.23 -14.10
CA LYS A 10 2.98 9.60 -14.60
C LYS A 10 1.65 10.08 -15.20
N LYS A 11 1.25 11.31 -14.88
CA LYS A 11 0.08 11.95 -15.47
C LYS A 11 0.27 12.04 -16.99
N GLY A 12 -0.60 11.38 -17.75
CA GLY A 12 -0.63 11.47 -19.21
C GLY A 12 -1.30 12.75 -19.70
N ARG A 13 -1.27 12.99 -21.01
CA ARG A 13 -2.11 14.02 -21.65
C ARG A 13 -3.59 13.60 -21.54
N GLY A 14 -4.45 14.54 -21.16
CA GLY A 14 -5.90 14.33 -21.07
C GLY A 14 -6.43 14.24 -19.64
N ARG A 15 -7.72 13.88 -19.52
CA ARG A 15 -8.41 13.74 -18.23
C ARG A 15 -7.77 12.59 -17.42
N PRO A 16 -7.56 12.75 -16.10
CA PRO A 16 -7.09 11.66 -15.26
C PRO A 16 -7.96 10.42 -15.39
N ALA A 17 -7.35 9.24 -15.30
CA ALA A 17 -8.08 7.98 -15.29
C ALA A 17 -9.05 7.95 -14.09
N THR A 18 -10.35 7.78 -14.38
CA THR A 18 -11.41 7.66 -13.37
C THR A 18 -11.61 6.19 -12.96
N GLY A 19 -12.16 5.95 -11.77
CA GLY A 19 -12.43 4.58 -11.27
C GLY A 19 -11.31 3.94 -10.45
N LYS A 20 -10.32 4.73 -10.00
CA LYS A 20 -9.29 4.31 -9.05
C LYS A 20 -9.44 5.08 -7.75
N GLU A 21 -9.12 4.42 -6.64
CA GLU A 21 -8.98 5.11 -5.36
C GLU A 21 -7.88 6.19 -5.44
N PRO A 22 -8.03 7.33 -4.73
CA PRO A 22 -7.03 8.37 -4.71
C PRO A 22 -5.71 7.88 -4.11
N MET A 23 -4.59 8.27 -4.72
CA MET A 23 -3.26 7.94 -4.19
C MET A 23 -2.91 8.84 -3.00
N VAL A 24 -2.52 8.23 -1.88
CA VAL A 24 -1.97 8.93 -0.72
C VAL A 24 -0.48 8.61 -0.61
N GLY A 25 0.37 9.65 -0.66
CA GLY A 25 1.81 9.53 -0.49
C GLY A 25 2.25 10.05 0.88
N VAL A 26 2.99 9.24 1.64
CA VAL A 26 3.50 9.60 2.98
C VAL A 26 5.02 9.46 3.00
N ARG A 27 5.72 10.34 3.73
CA ARG A 27 7.16 10.22 3.98
C ARG A 27 7.36 9.29 5.18
N MET A 28 8.13 8.21 4.98
CA MET A 28 8.45 7.22 6.02
C MET A 28 9.95 6.99 6.06
N SER A 29 10.50 6.80 7.27
CA SER A 29 11.90 6.41 7.43
C SER A 29 12.17 5.05 6.78
N LYS A 30 13.44 4.77 6.46
CA LYS A 30 13.84 3.47 5.88
C LYS A 30 13.58 2.32 6.86
N ASP A 31 13.79 2.57 8.16
CA ASP A 31 13.61 1.57 9.20
C ASP A 31 12.14 1.18 9.35
N PHE A 32 11.23 2.16 9.35
CA PHE A 32 9.80 1.88 9.39
C PHE A 32 9.32 1.09 8.16
N GLN A 33 9.84 1.42 6.97
CA GLN A 33 9.57 0.63 5.77
C GLN A 33 10.12 -0.80 5.85
N LYS A 34 11.25 -1.00 6.55
CA LYS A 34 11.85 -2.32 6.75
C LYS A 34 10.99 -3.18 7.65
N GLU A 35 10.46 -2.62 8.74
CA GLU A 35 9.53 -3.32 9.63
C GLU A 35 8.27 -3.79 8.89
N ILE A 36 7.67 -2.92 8.07
CA ILE A 36 6.49 -3.28 7.27
C ILE A 36 6.82 -4.40 6.27
N ARG A 37 8.01 -4.37 5.66
CA ARG A 37 8.46 -5.44 4.75
C ARG A 37 8.73 -6.76 5.47
N ALA A 38 9.25 -6.71 6.70
CA ALA A 38 9.44 -7.90 7.52
C ALA A 38 8.09 -8.55 7.82
N TRP A 39 7.13 -7.75 8.32
CA TRP A 39 5.75 -8.22 8.54
C TRP A 39 5.11 -8.81 7.27
N ALA A 40 5.31 -8.16 6.12
CA ALA A 40 4.81 -8.66 4.84
C ALA A 40 5.45 -10.01 4.45
N SER A 41 6.73 -10.22 4.76
CA SER A 41 7.42 -11.47 4.42
C SER A 41 6.94 -12.68 5.21
N GLU A 42 6.33 -12.45 6.37
CA GLU A 42 5.74 -13.46 7.25
C GLU A 42 4.34 -13.90 6.78
N GLN A 43 3.70 -13.15 5.88
CA GLN A 43 2.38 -13.50 5.35
C GLN A 43 2.49 -14.54 4.22
N ASP A 44 1.50 -15.41 4.11
CA ASP A 44 1.47 -16.49 3.11
C ASP A 44 1.60 -15.98 1.66
N ASP A 45 0.92 -14.86 1.35
CA ASP A 45 0.90 -14.27 0.01
C ASP A 45 2.04 -13.25 -0.24
N LYS A 46 2.88 -13.01 0.77
CA LYS A 46 4.05 -12.10 0.73
C LYS A 46 3.71 -10.77 0.03
N PRO A 47 2.74 -10.00 0.56
CA PRO A 47 2.18 -8.86 -0.13
C PRO A 47 3.24 -7.79 -0.40
N ALA A 48 3.08 -7.07 -1.50
CA ALA A 48 3.89 -5.88 -1.76
C ALA A 48 3.66 -4.80 -0.69
N LEU A 49 4.64 -3.89 -0.54
CA LEU A 49 4.63 -2.86 0.52
C LEU A 49 3.30 -2.09 0.61
N ALA A 50 2.74 -1.64 -0.53
CA ALA A 50 1.48 -0.90 -0.54
C ALA A 50 0.30 -1.74 -0.01
N THR A 51 0.23 -3.02 -0.36
CA THR A 51 -0.79 -3.95 0.14
C THR A 51 -0.59 -4.24 1.62
N ALA A 52 0.66 -4.41 2.07
CA ALA A 52 0.99 -4.62 3.47
C ALA A 52 0.55 -3.43 4.34
N ILE A 53 0.81 -2.20 3.88
CA ILE A 53 0.37 -0.97 4.55
C ILE A 53 -1.16 -0.94 4.68
N ARG A 54 -1.91 -1.22 3.61
CA ARG A 54 -3.38 -1.23 3.65
C ARG A 54 -3.91 -2.21 4.70
N ARG A 55 -3.39 -3.44 4.74
CA ARG A 55 -3.77 -4.46 5.73
C ARG A 55 -3.42 -4.04 7.16
N LEU A 56 -2.22 -3.54 7.40
CA LEU A 56 -1.79 -3.07 8.73
C LEU A 56 -2.67 -1.92 9.22
N VAL A 57 -3.05 -0.99 8.34
CA VAL A 57 -4.00 0.09 8.66
C VAL A 57 -5.38 -0.48 9.00
N GLU A 58 -5.91 -1.43 8.22
CA GLU A 58 -7.19 -2.08 8.52
C GLU A 58 -7.18 -2.80 9.87
N ILE A 59 -6.09 -3.51 10.20
CA ILE A 59 -5.91 -4.16 11.50
C ILE A 59 -5.91 -3.10 12.61
N GLY A 60 -5.16 -2.02 12.45
CA GLY A 60 -5.11 -0.92 13.43
C GLY A 60 -6.47 -0.24 13.64
N LEU A 61 -7.24 -0.05 12.56
CA LEU A 61 -8.60 0.52 12.62
C LEU A 61 -9.58 -0.41 13.34
N LYS A 62 -9.50 -1.73 13.08
CA LYS A 62 -10.33 -2.73 13.76
C LYS A 62 -9.96 -2.86 15.24
N ALA A 63 -8.67 -2.82 15.57
CA ALA A 63 -8.18 -2.96 16.94
C ALA A 63 -8.56 -1.76 17.85
N LYS A 64 -8.68 -0.55 17.28
CA LYS A 64 -9.00 0.66 18.05
C LYS A 64 -10.49 0.84 18.36
N GLY A 65 -11.34 -0.07 17.87
CA GLY A 65 -12.76 -0.12 18.22
C GLY A 65 -13.60 0.96 17.55
N LYS A 66 -14.47 0.52 16.65
CA LYS A 66 -15.85 0.99 16.63
C LYS A 66 -16.74 -0.23 16.79
#